data_AF-A0A0A0E7D4-F1
#
_entry.id   AF-A0A0A0E7D4-F1
#
_cell.length_a   1.000
_cell.length_b   1.000
_cell.length_c   1.000
_cell.angle_alpha   90.00
_cell.angle_beta   90.00
_cell.angle_gamma   90.00
#
_symmetry.space_group_name_H-M   'P 1'
#
loop_
_entity.id
_entity.type
_entity.pdbx_description
1 polymer ?
#
loop_
_entity_poly.entity_id
_entity_poly.type
_entity_poly.pdbx_seq_one_letter_code
_entity_poly.pdbx_strand_id
1 'polypeptide(L)'
;MLDGATPNVVTEDGLRDLLSDGYLIEVICNQTAEKRHNSWYGSWAVHAVAEDGQDAKLLVTSRSVFKLREFKTIVGLVSFLADMGCLSANIPLIAGRRERHAASGRPATATS
;
A
#
# COMPACT_ATOMS: atom_id res chain seq x y z
N MET A 1 -17.07 -19.17 -20.18
CA MET A 1 -16.12 -19.89 -19.29
C MET A 1 -15.72 -18.91 -18.20
N LEU A 2 -15.44 -19.43 -17.01
CA LEU A 2 -15.40 -18.70 -15.73
C LEU A 2 -14.35 -17.57 -15.68
N ASP A 3 -14.75 -16.31 -15.77
CA ASP A 3 -13.92 -15.20 -15.27
C ASP A 3 -14.13 -15.11 -13.77
N GLY A 4 -13.47 -16.02 -13.05
CA GLY A 4 -13.32 -15.93 -11.61
C GLY A 4 -12.56 -14.65 -11.30
N ALA A 5 -13.29 -13.54 -11.14
CA ALA A 5 -12.77 -12.29 -10.59
C ALA A 5 -12.08 -12.66 -9.29
N THR A 6 -10.76 -12.80 -9.36
CA THR A 6 -9.94 -13.09 -8.20
C THR A 6 -10.25 -11.96 -7.24
N PRO A 7 -10.69 -12.22 -6.00
CA PRO A 7 -11.03 -11.15 -5.10
C PRO A 7 -9.82 -10.23 -5.07
N ASN A 8 -10.00 -8.96 -5.48
CA ASN A 8 -8.94 -7.97 -5.68
C ASN A 8 -8.40 -7.53 -4.31
N VAL A 9 -8.07 -8.48 -3.44
CA VAL A 9 -7.63 -8.30 -2.08
C VAL A 9 -6.44 -9.20 -1.78
N VAL A 10 -5.49 -8.69 -1.02
CA VAL A 10 -4.25 -9.38 -0.63
C VAL A 10 -4.05 -9.27 0.87
N THR A 11 -3.50 -10.32 1.47
CA THR A 11 -3.02 -10.27 2.86
C THR A 11 -1.60 -9.69 2.90
N GLU A 12 -1.07 -9.40 4.09
CA GLU A 12 0.31 -8.91 4.23
C GLU A 12 1.35 -9.87 3.63
N ASP A 13 1.21 -11.18 3.85
CA ASP A 13 2.11 -12.18 3.26
C ASP A 13 2.03 -12.16 1.73
N GLY A 14 0.82 -12.13 1.16
CA GLY A 14 0.63 -12.07 -0.28
C GLY A 14 1.08 -10.74 -0.90
N LEU A 15 1.01 -9.64 -0.14
CA LEU A 15 1.60 -8.37 -0.56
C LEU A 15 3.12 -8.51 -0.68
N ARG A 16 3.80 -9.17 0.26
CA ARG A 16 5.25 -9.39 0.19
C ARG A 16 5.66 -10.23 -1.02
N ASP A 17 4.88 -11.24 -1.36
CA ASP A 17 5.08 -12.06 -2.56
C ASP A 17 4.96 -11.17 -3.82
N LEU A 18 3.89 -10.37 -3.92
CA LEU A 18 3.70 -9.46 -5.06
C LEU A 18 4.78 -8.40 -5.20
N LEU A 19 5.28 -7.86 -4.08
CA LEU A 19 6.39 -6.92 -4.08
C LEU A 19 7.68 -7.58 -4.59
N SER A 20 7.86 -8.88 -4.33
CA SER A 20 8.97 -9.67 -4.89
C SER A 20 8.80 -9.90 -6.40
N ASP A 21 7.56 -10.01 -6.88
CA ASP A 21 7.21 -10.08 -8.30
C ASP A 21 7.27 -8.72 -9.02
N GLY A 22 7.65 -7.64 -8.32
CA GLY A 22 7.84 -6.31 -8.89
C GLY A 22 6.62 -5.39 -8.81
N TYR A 23 5.58 -5.75 -8.06
CA TYR A 23 4.49 -4.83 -7.76
C TYR A 23 4.99 -3.66 -6.89
N LEU A 24 4.22 -2.58 -6.91
CA LEU A 24 4.42 -1.40 -6.08
C LEU A 24 3.34 -1.33 -5.00
N ILE A 25 3.64 -0.65 -3.91
CA ILE A 25 2.65 -0.27 -2.90
C ILE A 25 2.05 1.08 -3.29
N GLU A 26 0.74 1.17 -3.49
CA GLU A 26 0.03 2.43 -3.66
C GLU A 26 -0.68 2.80 -2.35
N VAL A 27 -0.31 3.92 -1.77
CA VAL A 27 -0.93 4.51 -0.58
C VAL A 27 -1.92 5.56 -1.04
N ILE A 28 -3.18 5.45 -0.60
CA ILE A 28 -4.24 6.43 -0.91
C ILE A 28 -4.71 7.08 0.39
N CYS A 29 -4.82 8.40 0.37
CA CYS A 29 -5.43 9.15 1.45
C CYS A 29 -6.95 9.20 1.23
N ASN A 30 -7.72 8.45 2.03
CA ASN A 30 -9.19 8.46 1.99
C ASN A 30 -9.77 9.68 2.72
N GLN A 31 -9.10 10.13 3.78
CA GLN A 31 -9.51 11.29 4.57
C GLN A 31 -8.31 12.19 4.81
N THR A 32 -8.46 13.48 4.49
CA THR A 32 -7.43 14.51 4.66
C THR A 32 -6.87 14.46 6.08
N ALA A 33 -5.54 14.40 6.16
CA ALA A 33 -4.84 14.25 7.40
C ALA A 33 -4.83 15.55 8.20
N GLU A 34 -5.04 15.44 9.50
CA GLU A 34 -4.97 16.52 10.47
C GLU A 34 -3.74 16.33 11.35
N LYS A 35 -2.97 17.41 11.54
CA LYS A 35 -1.87 17.41 12.49
C LYS A 35 -2.41 17.56 13.91
N ARG A 36 -2.10 16.61 14.79
CA ARG A 36 -2.39 16.67 16.23
C ARG A 36 -1.07 16.49 16.98
N HIS A 37 -0.66 17.53 17.71
CA HIS A 37 0.66 17.62 18.33
C HIS A 37 1.79 17.40 17.30
N ASN A 38 2.56 16.33 17.44
CA ASN A 38 3.69 15.97 16.59
C ASN A 38 3.35 14.85 15.58
N SER A 39 2.08 14.47 15.44
CA SER A 39 1.67 13.36 14.56
C SER A 39 0.52 13.74 13.64
N TRP A 40 0.40 13.02 12.53
CA TRP A 40 -0.68 13.17 11.55
C TRP A 40 -1.69 12.04 11.70
N TYR A 41 -2.96 12.42 11.73
CA TYR A 41 -4.10 11.53 11.83
C TYR A 41 -4.96 11.68 10.58
N GLY A 42 -5.31 10.58 9.95
CA GLY A 42 -6.06 10.58 8.70
C GLY A 42 -6.69 9.22 8.47
N SER A 43 -7.03 8.92 7.22
CA SER A 43 -7.37 7.57 6.81
C SER A 43 -6.59 7.23 5.57
N TRP A 44 -5.72 6.23 5.66
CA TRP A 44 -4.95 5.74 4.52
C TRP A 44 -5.28 4.28 4.23
N ALA A 45 -5.46 3.97 2.95
CA ALA A 45 -5.56 2.61 2.44
C ALA A 45 -4.29 2.27 1.65
N VAL A 46 -3.96 0.98 1.62
CA VAL A 46 -2.80 0.47 0.90
C VAL A 46 -3.23 -0.57 -0.11
N HIS A 47 -2.77 -0.43 -1.36
CA HIS A 47 -2.99 -1.37 -2.44
C HIS A 47 -1.65 -1.89 -2.98
N ALA A 48 -1.59 -3.13 -3.43
CA ALA A 48 -0.56 -3.58 -4.35
C ALA A 48 -0.99 -3.19 -5.77
N VAL A 49 -0.12 -2.57 -6.55
CA VAL A 49 -0.38 -2.24 -7.95
C VAL A 49 0.75 -2.74 -8.82
N ALA A 50 0.43 -3.34 -9.96
CA ALA A 50 1.43 -3.62 -10.99
C ALA A 50 2.03 -2.30 -11.53
N GLU A 51 3.19 -2.37 -12.18
CA GLU A 51 3.87 -1.18 -12.73
C GLU A 51 3.02 -0.45 -13.79
N ASP A 52 2.16 -1.17 -14.50
CA ASP A 52 1.19 -0.64 -15.47
C ASP A 52 -0.09 -0.06 -14.82
N GLY A 53 -0.28 -0.26 -13.52
CA GLY A 53 -1.44 0.19 -12.74
C GLY A 53 -2.76 -0.54 -13.05
N GLN A 54 -2.76 -1.60 -13.87
CA GLN A 54 -3.98 -2.32 -14.28
C GLN A 54 -4.42 -3.37 -13.24
N ASP A 55 -3.48 -3.93 -12.47
CA ASP A 55 -3.76 -4.98 -11.48
C ASP A 55 -3.61 -4.44 -10.04
N ALA A 56 -4.65 -3.72 -9.59
CA ALA A 56 -4.71 -3.16 -8.23
C ALA A 56 -5.37 -4.14 -7.26
N LYS A 57 -4.61 -4.65 -6.29
CA LYS A 57 -5.08 -5.55 -5.23
C LYS A 57 -5.08 -4.84 -3.87
N LEU A 58 -6.20 -4.83 -3.17
CA LEU A 58 -6.44 -4.11 -1.92
C LEU A 58 -5.87 -4.85 -0.70
N LEU A 59 -5.13 -4.20 0.19
CA LEU A 59 -4.69 -4.86 1.42
C LEU A 59 -5.84 -5.08 2.41
N VAL A 60 -6.00 -6.32 2.87
CA VAL A 60 -6.99 -6.70 3.90
C VAL A 60 -6.32 -7.25 5.15
N THR A 61 -6.94 -7.02 6.31
CA THR A 61 -6.42 -7.49 7.61
C THR A 61 -6.62 -8.99 7.85
N SER A 62 -7.51 -9.66 7.11
CA SER A 62 -7.77 -11.10 7.22
C SER A 62 -8.56 -11.62 6.01
N ARG A 63 -8.44 -12.93 5.71
CA ARG A 63 -9.19 -13.61 4.61
C ARG A 63 -10.66 -13.87 4.95
N SER A 64 -11.02 -13.98 6.22
CA SER A 64 -12.38 -14.35 6.66
C SER A 64 -13.34 -13.16 6.76
N VAL A 65 -12.80 -11.95 6.85
CA VAL A 65 -13.56 -10.70 6.89
C VAL A 65 -12.86 -9.77 5.92
N PHE A 66 -13.46 -9.50 4.75
CA PHE A 66 -13.02 -8.55 3.74
C PHE A 66 -13.00 -7.10 4.29
N LYS A 67 -12.24 -6.87 5.36
CA LYS A 67 -12.08 -5.58 6.01
C LYS A 67 -10.79 -4.99 5.47
N LEU A 68 -10.95 -3.96 4.66
CA LEU A 68 -9.86 -3.11 4.20
C LEU A 68 -9.02 -2.68 5.40
N ARG A 69 -7.71 -2.84 5.28
CA ARG A 69 -6.82 -2.32 6.30
C ARG A 69 -6.68 -0.82 6.11
N GLU A 70 -7.30 -0.07 7.01
CA GLU A 70 -7.10 1.37 7.10
C GLU A 70 -6.11 1.72 8.21
N PHE A 71 -5.18 2.61 7.90
CA PHE A 71 -4.26 3.21 8.85
C PHE A 71 -4.84 4.55 9.29
N LYS A 72 -4.94 4.78 10.61
CA LYS A 72 -5.46 6.03 11.18
C LYS A 72 -4.36 7.02 11.59
N THR A 73 -3.11 6.56 11.62
CA THR A 73 -1.95 7.38 12.00
C THR A 73 -0.83 7.23 10.97
N ILE A 74 -0.12 8.32 10.71
CA ILE A 74 1.05 8.30 9.82
C ILE A 74 2.13 7.36 10.34
N VAL A 75 2.29 7.27 11.68
CA VAL A 75 3.26 6.39 12.31
C VAL A 75 2.97 4.92 11.96
N GLY A 76 1.72 4.48 12.12
CA GLY A 76 1.35 3.10 11.81
C GLY A 76 1.51 2.78 10.32
N LEU A 77 1.24 3.74 9.44
CA LEU A 77 1.44 3.58 8.01
C LEU A 77 2.92 3.49 7.62
N VAL A 78 3.76 4.38 8.16
CA VAL A 78 5.20 4.39 7.86
C VAL A 78 5.87 3.13 8.41
N SER A 79 5.53 2.69 9.63
CA SER A 79 6.02 1.42 10.18
C SER A 79 5.65 0.25 9.26
N PHE A 80 4.41 0.20 8.77
CA PHE A 80 4.00 -0.84 7.85
C PHE A 80 4.78 -0.82 6.52
N LEU A 81 4.99 0.34 5.91
CA LEU A 81 5.79 0.46 4.69
C LEU A 81 7.23 -0.01 4.90
N ALA A 82 7.83 0.32 6.05
CA ALA A 82 9.15 -0.14 6.41
C ALA A 82 9.21 -1.68 6.58
N ASP A 83 8.22 -2.29 7.23
CA ASP A 83 8.11 -3.74 7.38
C ASP A 83 7.92 -4.47 6.03
N MET A 84 7.35 -3.77 5.04
CA MET A 84 7.23 -4.24 3.65
C MET A 84 8.49 -4.00 2.82
N GLY A 85 9.52 -3.37 3.38
CA GLY A 85 10.82 -3.17 2.74
C GLY A 85 10.96 -1.87 1.95
N CYS A 86 10.06 -0.90 2.14
CA CYS A 86 10.24 0.44 1.57
C CYS A 86 11.30 1.21 2.37
N LEU A 87 12.31 1.77 1.67
CA LEU A 87 13.36 2.58 2.29
C LEU A 87 12.96 4.05 2.51
N SER A 88 11.93 4.50 1.81
CA SER A 88 11.38 5.84 1.94
C SER A 88 9.86 5.79 1.81
N ALA A 89 9.18 6.72 2.47
CA ALA A 89 7.73 6.79 2.50
C ALA A 89 7.27 8.22 2.17
N ASN A 90 6.79 8.42 0.94
CA ASN A 90 6.07 9.64 0.57
C ASN A 90 4.58 9.48 0.91
N ILE A 91 4.07 10.19 1.92
CA ILE A 91 2.70 9.97 2.41
C ILE A 91 1.75 11.08 1.92
N PRO A 92 0.68 10.75 1.18
CA PRO A 92 -0.30 11.74 0.77
C PRO A 92 -1.12 12.22 1.97
N LEU A 93 -1.20 13.53 2.18
CA LEU A 93 -1.94 14.11 3.32
C LEU A 93 -3.32 14.65 2.94
N ILE A 94 -3.63 14.75 1.65
CA ILE A 94 -4.89 15.32 1.14
C ILE A 94 -5.77 14.20 0.60
N ALA A 95 -7.06 14.19 0.96
CA ALA A 95 -8.01 13.20 0.48
C ALA A 95 -8.00 13.08 -1.07
N GLY A 96 -8.05 11.85 -1.56
CA GLY A 96 -8.00 11.50 -2.98
C GLY A 96 -6.60 11.50 -3.60
N ARG A 97 -5.57 12.00 -2.90
CA ARG A 97 -4.17 11.85 -3.34
C ARG A 97 -3.68 10.43 -3.10
N ARG A 98 -2.78 10.01 -3.98
CA ARG A 98 -2.15 8.69 -3.94
C ARG A 98 -0.66 8.82 -4.23
N GLU A 99 0.13 7.97 -3.59
CA GLU A 99 1.58 7.89 -3.78
C GLU A 99 1.99 6.44 -3.91
N ARG A 100 2.99 6.17 -4.75
CA ARG A 100 3.50 4.82 -5.00
C ARG A 100 4.87 4.64 -4.36
N HIS A 101 5.10 3.49 -3.75
CA HIS A 101 6.35 3.09 -3.11
C HIS A 101 6.83 1.77 -3.68
N ALA A 102 8.11 1.71 -4.01
CA ALA A 102 8.78 0.46 -4.34
C ALA A 102 9.36 -0.16 -3.06
N ALA A 103 9.20 -1.47 -2.88
CA ALA A 103 9.97 -2.21 -1.90
C ALA A 103 11.38 -2.45 -2.45
N SER A 104 12.40 -2.34 -1.60
CA SER A 104 13.80 -2.44 -2.02
C SER A 104 14.25 -3.86 -2.42
N GLY A 105 13.31 -4.81 -2.55
CA GLY A 105 13.52 -6.10 -3.20
C GLY A 105 13.64 -6.00 -4.73
N ARG A 106 13.35 -4.84 -5.33
CA ARG A 106 13.71 -4.55 -6.72
C ARG A 106 15.24 -4.39 -6.79
N PRO A 107 15.99 -5.22 -7.54
CA PRO A 107 17.34 -4.84 -7.91
C PRO A 107 17.19 -3.52 -8.65
N ALA A 108 17.78 -2.45 -8.08
CA ALA A 108 17.83 -1.16 -8.74
C ALA A 108 18.32 -1.43 -10.15
N THR A 109 17.48 -1.15 -11.15
CA THR A 109 17.91 -1.23 -12.54
C THR A 109 18.96 -0.14 -12.66
N ALA A 110 20.23 -0.54 -12.59
CA ALA A 110 21.36 0.34 -12.73
C ALA A 110 21.29 0.88 -14.16
N THR A 111 20.75 2.08 -14.31
CA THR A 111 20.88 2.84 -15.55
C THR A 111 22.37 3.14 -15.71
N SER A 112 23.00 2.45 -16.66
CA SER A 112 24.37 2.72 -17.11
C SER A 112 24.41 3.91 -18.06
#